data_AF-A0A820SBW2-F1
#
_entry.id   AF-A0A820SBW2-F1
#
_cell.length_a   1.000
_cell.length_b   1.000
_cell.length_c   1.000
_cell.angle_alpha   90.00
_cell.angle_beta   90.00
_cell.angle_gamma   90.00
#
_symmetry.space_group_name_H-M   'P 1'
#
loop_
_entity.id
_entity.type
_entity.pdbx_description
1 polymer ?
#
loop_
_entity_poly.entity_id
_entity_poly.type
_entity_poly.pdbx_seq_one_letter_code
_entity_poly.pdbx_strand_id
1 'polypeptide(L)' 'MLSIKRRALPLVPAYCITTHKSQGQTLSKAVIDLKLPNETEDIAAVYVPLSRFKRFIDVAILRPFDYEVLRI' A
#
# COMPACT_ATOMS: atom_id res chain seq x y z
N MET A 1 -33.76 7.65 -9.73
CA MET A 1 -32.30 7.64 -9.96
C MET A 1 -31.65 8.58 -8.96
N LEU A 2 -30.80 8.10 -8.06
CA LEU A 2 -30.18 8.91 -7.00
C LEU A 2 -28.90 9.56 -7.54
N SER A 3 -28.78 10.88 -7.43
CA SER A 3 -27.58 11.64 -7.80
C SER A 3 -27.14 12.48 -6.61
N ILE A 4 -25.92 12.24 -6.11
CA ILE A 4 -25.35 12.93 -4.95
C ILE A 4 -24.15 13.76 -5.42
N LYS A 5 -24.07 15.03 -4.98
CA LYS A 5 -22.93 15.92 -5.25
C LYS A 5 -22.24 16.28 -3.94
N ARG A 6 -20.91 16.24 -3.92
CA ARG A 6 -20.08 16.65 -2.78
C ARG A 6 -19.18 17.82 -3.17
N ARG A 7 -19.20 18.91 -2.41
CA ARG A 7 -18.23 20.01 -2.50
C ARG A 7 -17.30 19.94 -1.29
N ALA A 8 -16.01 19.78 -1.54
CA ALA A 8 -14.97 19.75 -0.51
C ALA A 8 -13.68 20.31 -1.10
N LEU A 9 -12.75 20.76 -0.24
CA LEU A 9 -11.38 21.03 -0.68
C LEU A 9 -10.75 19.71 -1.15
N PRO A 10 -10.01 19.70 -2.27
CA PRO A 10 -9.36 18.50 -2.80
C PRO A 10 -8.09 18.16 -2.00
N LEU A 11 -8.20 18.13 -0.68
CA LEU A 11 -7.10 17.92 0.25
C LEU A 11 -7.40 16.72 1.13
N VAL A 12 -6.37 15.92 1.39
CA VAL A 12 -6.38 14.79 2.30
C VAL A 12 -5.02 14.68 2.98
N PRO A 13 -4.93 14.15 4.22
CA PRO A 13 -3.65 13.77 4.80
C PRO A 13 -2.88 12.85 3.86
N ALA A 14 -1.57 13.08 3.72
CA ALA A 14 -0.72 12.37 2.77
C ALA A 14 0.50 11.68 3.40
N TYR A 15 0.64 11.74 4.73
CA TYR A 15 1.72 11.04 5.45
C TYR A 15 1.59 9.51 5.35
N CYS A 16 0.36 9.01 5.31
CA CYS A 16 0.06 7.60 5.10
C CYS A 16 -0.85 7.46 3.90
N ILE A 17 -0.58 6.45 3.08
CA ILE A 17 -1.40 6.11 1.92
C ILE A 17 -1.65 4.60 1.92
N THR A 18 -2.84 4.21 1.44
CA THR A 18 -3.15 2.79 1.28
C THR A 18 -2.38 2.22 0.09
N THR A 19 -2.16 0.89 0.11
CA THR A 19 -1.53 0.17 -1.00
C THR A 19 -2.19 0.49 -2.35
N HIS A 20 -3.52 0.43 -2.43
CA HIS A 20 -4.27 0.77 -3.64
C HIS A 20 -4.03 2.21 -4.10
N LYS A 21 -3.96 3.17 -3.18
CA LYS A 21 -3.70 4.58 -3.54
C LYS A 21 -2.27 4.78 -4.01
N SER A 22 -1.31 4.00 -3.49
CA SER A 22 0.10 4.04 -3.89
C SER A 22 0.37 3.40 -5.26
N GLN A 23 -0.57 2.66 -5.82
CA GLN A 23 -0.41 1.96 -7.09
C GLN A 23 -0.09 2.94 -8.23
N GLY A 24 0.92 2.61 -9.03
CA GLY A 24 1.43 3.47 -10.11
C GLY A 24 2.38 4.58 -9.65
N GLN A 25 2.56 4.79 -8.34
CA GLN A 25 3.52 5.76 -7.81
C GLN A 25 4.91 5.15 -7.63
N THR A 26 5.94 5.98 -7.66
CA THR A 26 7.30 5.64 -7.20
C THR A 26 7.58 6.44 -5.94
N LEU A 27 7.87 5.75 -4.83
CA LEU A 27 8.12 6.35 -3.53
C LEU A 27 9.63 6.43 -3.28
N SER A 28 10.09 7.56 -2.75
CA SER A 28 11.51 7.76 -2.45
C SER A 28 11.97 6.98 -1.23
N LYS A 29 11.22 7.06 -0.12
CA LYS A 29 11.45 6.29 1.11
C LYS A 29 10.14 6.14 1.88
N ALA A 30 9.85 4.96 2.43
CA ALA A 30 8.72 4.79 3.34
C ALA A 30 8.83 3.52 4.19
N VAL A 31 7.99 3.46 5.23
CA VAL A 31 7.73 2.26 6.02
C VAL A 31 6.44 1.63 5.49
N ILE A 32 6.43 0.32 5.27
CA ILE A 32 5.25 -0.43 4.82
C ILE A 32 4.79 -1.43 5.88
N ASP A 33 3.48 -1.58 6.04
CA ASP A 33 2.87 -2.62 6.85
C ASP A 33 2.31 -3.70 5.93
N LEU A 34 2.87 -4.91 6.00
CA LEU A 34 2.51 -6.05 5.18
C LEU A 34 1.60 -7.05 5.90
N LYS A 35 1.22 -6.77 7.15
CA LYS A 35 0.28 -7.64 7.88
C LYS A 35 -1.15 -7.32 7.45
N LEU A 36 -1.69 -8.20 6.61
CA LEU A 36 -3.05 -8.07 6.08
C LEU A 36 -4.09 -8.42 7.16
N PRO A 37 -5.19 -7.66 7.29
CA PRO A 37 -6.15 -7.84 8.38
C PRO A 37 -7.03 -9.10 8.30
N ASN A 38 -6.92 -9.96 7.29
CA ASN A 38 -7.62 -11.24 7.17
C ASN A 38 -6.78 -12.19 6.28
N GLU A 39 -7.09 -13.50 6.27
CA GLU A 39 -6.49 -14.57 5.44
C GLU A 39 -6.65 -14.36 3.90
N THR A 40 -6.81 -13.12 3.44
CA THR A 40 -6.68 -12.79 2.03
C THR A 40 -5.20 -12.88 1.68
N GLU A 41 -4.77 -14.08 1.33
CA GLU A 41 -3.50 -14.38 0.68
C GLU A 41 -3.49 -13.79 -0.74
N ASP A 42 -3.52 -12.45 -0.82
CA ASP A 42 -3.38 -11.75 -2.08
C ASP A 42 -1.93 -11.31 -2.23
N ILE A 43 -1.20 -12.02 -3.09
CA ILE A 43 0.18 -11.69 -3.47
C ILE A 43 0.30 -10.24 -3.95
N ALA A 44 -0.75 -9.67 -4.56
CA ALA A 44 -0.74 -8.28 -5.00
C ALA A 44 -0.69 -7.30 -3.82
N ALA A 45 -1.31 -7.64 -2.69
CA ALA A 45 -1.30 -6.82 -1.49
C ALA A 45 0.10 -6.70 -0.86
N VAL A 46 1.00 -7.67 -1.13
CA VAL A 46 2.40 -7.65 -0.71
C VAL A 46 3.33 -7.11 -1.80
N TYR A 47 3.12 -7.51 -3.06
CA TYR A 47 3.97 -7.10 -4.19
C TYR A 47 3.81 -5.63 -4.59
N VAL A 48 2.58 -5.10 -4.62
CA VAL A 48 2.33 -3.71 -5.00
C VAL A 48 3.08 -2.70 -4.11
N PRO A 49 3.02 -2.77 -2.76
CA PRO A 49 3.74 -1.82 -1.93
C PRO A 49 5.26 -1.97 -2.05
N LEU A 50 5.78 -3.20 -2.17
CA LEU A 50 7.22 -3.45 -2.35
C LEU A 50 7.75 -2.89 -3.68
N SER A 51 6.98 -3.02 -4.76
CA SER A 51 7.36 -2.52 -6.08
C SER A 51 7.30 -0.99 -6.23
N ARG A 52 6.93 -0.24 -5.18
CA ARG A 52 6.93 1.24 -5.22
C ARG A 52 8.33 1.83 -5.06
N PHE A 53 9.33 1.04 -4.66
CA PHE A 53 10.68 1.50 -4.34
C PHE A 53 11.69 1.04 -5.38
N LYS A 54 12.72 1.87 -5.64
CA LYS A 54 13.79 1.53 -6.58
C LYS A 54 14.89 0.67 -5.94
N ARG A 55 15.06 0.74 -4.62
CA ARG A 55 16.12 0.05 -3.88
C ARG A 55 15.58 -0.48 -2.57
N PHE A 56 16.13 -1.59 -2.10
CA PHE A 56 15.74 -2.18 -0.83
C PHE A 56 16.02 -1.27 0.38
N ILE A 57 17.11 -0.48 0.33
CA ILE A 57 17.46 0.48 1.40
C ILE A 57 16.45 1.62 1.57
N ASP A 58 15.57 1.83 0.58
CA ASP A 58 14.56 2.88 0.61
C ASP A 58 13.24 2.42 1.26
N VAL A 59 13.13 1.15 1.65
CA VAL A 59 11.93 0.60 2.31
C VAL A 59 12.27 -0.05 3.63
N ALA A 60 11.42 0.19 4.64
CA ALA A 60 11.43 -0.55 5.89
C ALA A 60 10.10 -1.28 6.07
N ILE A 61 10.16 -2.55 6.50
CA ILE A 61 8.98 -3.34 6.81
C ILE A 61 8.66 -3.14 8.29
N LEU A 62 7.44 -2.69 8.60
CA LEU A 62 7.05 -2.28 9.97
C LEU A 62 7.10 -3.44 10.97
N ARG A 63 6.76 -4.66 10.54
CA ARG A 63 6.67 -5.86 11.37
C ARG A 63 6.78 -7.13 10.53
N PRO A 64 7.13 -8.29 11.13
CA PRO A 64 7.10 -9.56 10.44
C PRO A 64 5.72 -9.85 9.81
N PHE A 65 5.72 -10.44 8.63
CA PHE A 65 4.54 -10.88 7.89
C PHE A 65 4.75 -12.33 7.41
N ASP A 66 3.68 -12.99 7.01
CA ASP A 66 3.77 -14.35 6.49
C ASP A 66 4.37 -14.36 5.08
N TYR A 67 5.50 -15.06 4.91
CA TYR A 67 6.18 -15.17 3.62
C TYR A 67 5.58 -16.24 2.72
N GLU A 68 4.72 -17.11 3.23
CA GLU A 68 4.07 -18.16 2.43
C GLU A 68 3.23 -17.56 1.30
N VAL A 69 2.66 -16.36 1.51
CA VAL A 69 1.93 -15.58 0.48
C VAL A 69 2.78 -15.21 -0.75
N LEU A 70 4.11 -15.30 -0.66
CA LEU A 70 5.03 -15.04 -1.77
C LEU A 70 5.47 -16.31 -2.52
N ARG A 71 5.06 -17.50 -2.07
CA ARG A 71 5.41 -18.76 -2.73
C ARG A 71 4.49 -18.97 -3.93
N ILE A 72 5.09 -19.00 -5.12
CA ILE A 72 4.46 -19.31 -6.41
C ILE A 72 4.90 -20.71 -6.83
#